data_AF-A0A2W6ZF65-F1
#
_entry.id   AF-A0A2W6ZF65-F1
#
_cell.length_a   1.000
_cell.length_b   1.000
_cell.length_c   1.000
_cell.angle_alpha   90.00
_cell.angle_beta   90.00
_cell.angle_gamma   90.00
#
_symmetry.space_group_name_H-M   'P 1'
#
loop_
_entity.id
_entity.type
_entity.pdbx_description
1 polymer ?
#
loop_
_entity_poly.entity_id
_entity_poly.type
_entity_poly.pdbx_seq_one_letter_code
_entity_poly.pdbx_strand_id
1 'polypeptide(L)'
;MGQAWCSFLPLSKAMPFRLRLRHSDRISSRSGKRRQRGERVFANLAVGEQRVLSDKRWVWGRRVYVVATRLEDGELLILATGHRPQSALADYRLRWGIETLFAALKTRGFNLESTHFRHAERLSTLIALLALAFCWAMLTGLWQHQQHPIPLKTHERRAKSLFRYGCDFLRRTFCDLALRRAEFNQALHLLSLY
;
A
#
# COMPACT_ATOMS: atom_id res chain seq x y z
N MET A 1 -11.54 -17.14 0.68
CA MET A 1 -10.74 -16.49 -0.38
C MET A 1 -9.24 -16.83 -0.33
N GLY A 2 -8.51 -16.63 0.78
CA GLY A 2 -7.05 -16.85 0.81
C GLY A 2 -6.56 -18.27 0.44
N GLN A 3 -7.26 -19.32 0.90
CA GLN A 3 -6.92 -20.71 0.57
C GLN A 3 -7.03 -21.03 -0.93
N ALA A 4 -8.07 -20.51 -1.61
CA ALA A 4 -8.25 -20.71 -3.05
C ALA A 4 -7.11 -20.04 -3.86
N TRP A 5 -6.70 -18.83 -3.47
CA TRP A 5 -5.54 -18.15 -4.05
C TRP A 5 -4.23 -18.90 -3.81
N CYS A 6 -4.03 -19.44 -2.60
CA CYS A 6 -2.87 -20.27 -2.30
C CYS A 6 -2.83 -21.51 -3.20
N SER A 7 -3.98 -22.15 -3.48
CA SER A 7 -4.04 -23.29 -4.41
C SER A 7 -3.76 -22.89 -5.87
N PHE A 8 -4.13 -21.68 -6.27
CA PHE A 8 -4.00 -21.17 -7.65
C PHE A 8 -2.59 -20.69 -8.01
N LEU A 9 -1.74 -20.37 -7.03
CA LEU A 9 -0.35 -19.99 -7.27
C LEU A 9 0.42 -21.19 -7.88
N PRO A 10 0.88 -21.14 -9.13
CA PRO A 10 1.33 -22.32 -9.88
C PRO A 10 2.46 -23.08 -9.16
N LEU A 11 2.40 -24.41 -9.23
CA LEU A 11 3.46 -25.32 -8.76
C LEU A 11 4.73 -25.23 -9.61
N SER A 12 4.61 -24.80 -10.87
CA SER A 12 5.66 -24.86 -11.90
C SER A 12 6.57 -23.63 -11.98
N LYS A 13 6.12 -22.47 -11.50
CA LYS A 13 6.97 -21.26 -11.36
C LYS A 13 6.87 -20.79 -9.92
N ALA A 14 7.99 -20.82 -9.20
CA ALA A 14 8.12 -20.35 -7.83
C ALA A 14 7.94 -18.83 -7.73
N MET A 15 6.72 -18.35 -7.99
CA MET A 15 6.41 -16.93 -8.00
C MET A 15 6.54 -16.39 -6.57
N PRO A 16 7.33 -15.32 -6.36
CA PRO A 16 7.31 -14.57 -5.12
C PRO A 16 5.90 -14.17 -4.70
N PHE A 17 5.57 -14.38 -3.43
CA PHE A 17 4.34 -13.87 -2.85
C PHE A 17 4.55 -13.40 -1.41
N ARG A 18 3.72 -12.43 -1.02
CA ARG A 18 3.57 -11.92 0.36
C ARG A 18 2.07 -11.87 0.65
N LEU A 19 1.53 -12.88 1.32
CA LEU A 19 0.10 -13.00 1.57
C LEU A 19 -0.20 -12.73 3.04
N ARG A 20 -1.16 -11.84 3.30
CA ARG A 20 -1.64 -11.60 4.67
C ARG A 20 -2.49 -12.77 5.14
N LEU A 21 -2.16 -13.28 6.32
CA LEU A 21 -2.96 -14.25 7.06
C LEU A 21 -3.84 -13.52 8.07
N ARG A 22 -5.02 -14.06 8.33
CA ARG A 22 -5.89 -13.62 9.42
C ARG A 22 -5.37 -14.17 10.74
N HIS A 23 -5.67 -13.47 11.83
CA HIS A 23 -5.35 -13.91 13.19
C HIS A 23 -5.96 -15.30 13.51
N SER A 24 -7.11 -15.62 12.90
CA SER A 24 -7.80 -16.90 13.05
C SER A 24 -7.24 -18.03 12.17
N ASP A 25 -6.38 -17.74 11.19
CA ASP A 25 -5.82 -18.77 10.31
C ASP A 25 -4.90 -19.71 11.10
N ARG A 26 -4.96 -21.00 10.75
CA ARG A 26 -4.23 -22.04 11.46
C ARG A 26 -2.83 -22.23 10.88
N ILE A 27 -1.84 -22.11 11.75
CA ILE A 27 -0.42 -22.30 11.45
C ILE A 27 0.05 -23.54 12.18
N SER A 28 0.76 -24.44 11.47
CA SER A 28 1.30 -25.64 12.12
C SER A 28 2.49 -25.35 13.03
N SER A 29 2.76 -26.26 13.96
CA SER A 29 4.05 -26.35 14.65
C SER A 29 5.18 -26.67 13.66
N ARG A 30 6.44 -26.53 14.11
CA ARG A 30 7.62 -26.97 13.36
C ARG A 30 7.52 -28.43 12.91
N SER A 31 7.04 -29.30 13.79
CA SER A 31 6.83 -30.72 13.53
C SER A 31 5.62 -31.03 12.64
N GLY A 32 4.75 -30.05 12.36
CA GLY A 32 3.49 -30.25 11.62
C GLY A 32 2.37 -30.92 12.42
N LYS A 33 2.65 -31.53 13.58
CA LYS A 33 1.71 -32.33 14.38
C LYS A 33 0.58 -31.52 15.03
N ARG A 34 0.83 -30.25 15.37
CA ARG A 34 -0.15 -29.36 16.02
C ARG A 34 -0.44 -28.19 15.10
N ARG A 35 -1.67 -27.65 15.17
CA ARG A 35 -2.07 -26.44 14.43
C ARG A 35 -2.78 -25.48 15.36
N GLN A 36 -2.25 -24.27 15.50
CA GLN A 36 -2.79 -23.22 16.36
C GLN A 36 -3.18 -22.00 15.53
N ARG A 37 -4.11 -21.19 16.04
CA ARG A 37 -4.48 -19.92 15.41
C ARG A 37 -3.31 -18.94 15.45
N GLY A 38 -3.16 -18.12 14.42
CA GLY A 38 -2.10 -17.11 14.33
C GLY A 38 -2.00 -16.22 15.56
N GLU A 39 -3.14 -15.80 16.12
CA GLU A 39 -3.21 -15.03 17.37
C GLU A 39 -2.52 -15.72 18.55
N ARG A 40 -2.65 -17.06 18.67
CA ARG A 40 -2.03 -17.84 19.74
C ARG A 40 -0.55 -18.07 19.47
N VAL A 41 -0.18 -18.27 18.21
CA VAL A 41 1.22 -18.45 17.79
C VAL A 41 2.05 -17.20 18.08
N PHE A 42 1.46 -16.02 17.94
CA PHE A 42 2.12 -14.72 18.17
C PHE A 42 1.51 -13.94 19.35
N ALA A 43 0.96 -14.64 20.36
CA ALA A 43 0.34 -14.00 21.51
C ALA A 43 1.32 -13.07 22.24
N ASN A 44 2.54 -13.56 22.46
CA ASN A 44 3.61 -12.86 23.20
C ASN A 44 4.46 -11.97 22.28
N LEU A 45 3.89 -11.40 21.23
CA LEU A 45 4.58 -10.45 20.35
C LEU A 45 4.26 -9.03 20.83
N ALA A 46 5.27 -8.26 21.23
CA ALA A 46 5.10 -6.88 21.70
C ALA A 46 4.86 -5.91 20.52
N VAL A 47 4.31 -4.71 20.81
CA VAL A 47 4.12 -3.65 19.81
C VAL A 47 5.47 -3.25 19.22
N GLY A 48 5.56 -3.16 17.89
CA GLY A 48 6.80 -2.90 17.16
C GLY A 48 7.73 -4.11 17.02
N GLU A 49 7.48 -5.21 17.73
CA GLU A 49 8.27 -6.43 17.62
C GLU A 49 7.91 -7.19 16.34
N GLN A 50 8.94 -7.69 15.66
CA GLN A 50 8.83 -8.55 14.50
C GLN A 50 9.36 -9.95 14.83
N ARG A 51 8.64 -10.97 14.38
CA ARG A 51 9.04 -12.37 14.59
C ARG A 51 8.89 -13.18 13.32
N VAL A 52 9.99 -13.77 12.88
CA VAL A 52 10.03 -14.75 11.81
C VAL A 52 10.09 -16.15 12.44
N LEU A 53 9.21 -17.06 12.01
CA LEU A 53 9.30 -18.45 12.45
C LEU A 53 10.48 -19.15 11.76
N SER A 54 11.25 -19.91 12.54
CA SER A 54 12.50 -20.58 12.12
C SER A 54 12.39 -21.41 10.83
N ASP A 55 11.30 -22.16 10.67
CA ASP A 55 11.09 -23.06 9.53
C ASP A 55 9.71 -22.88 8.93
N LYS A 56 9.58 -23.35 7.68
CA LYS A 56 8.30 -23.39 6.98
C LYS A 56 7.22 -24.09 7.81
N ARG A 57 6.06 -23.46 7.93
CA ARG A 57 4.85 -23.98 8.56
C ARG A 57 3.81 -24.34 7.50
N TRP A 58 2.95 -25.29 7.82
CA TRP A 58 1.77 -25.57 7.00
C TRP A 58 0.70 -24.51 7.27
N VAL A 59 0.33 -23.79 6.21
CA VAL A 59 -0.75 -22.81 6.18
C VAL A 59 -1.53 -23.01 4.88
N TRP A 60 -2.86 -23.10 4.97
CA TRP A 60 -3.75 -23.30 3.81
C TRP A 60 -3.29 -24.40 2.83
N GLY A 61 -2.78 -25.52 3.36
CA GLY A 61 -2.32 -26.65 2.55
C GLY A 61 -0.95 -26.48 1.88
N ARG A 62 -0.14 -25.47 2.27
CA ARG A 62 1.21 -25.26 1.75
C ARG A 62 2.25 -25.02 2.85
N ARG A 63 3.50 -25.45 2.61
CA ARG A 63 4.65 -25.14 3.47
C ARG A 63 5.24 -23.79 3.11
N VAL A 64 5.04 -22.81 3.97
CA VAL A 64 5.44 -21.41 3.75
C VAL A 64 6.20 -20.87 4.95
N TYR A 65 7.06 -19.89 4.75
CA TYR A 65 7.58 -19.11 5.88
C TYR A 65 6.49 -18.19 6.40
N VAL A 66 6.48 -17.99 7.70
CA VAL A 66 5.52 -17.11 8.36
C VAL A 66 6.27 -16.08 9.18
N VAL A 67 5.93 -14.82 8.97
CA VAL A 67 6.44 -13.66 9.72
C VAL A 67 5.26 -12.90 10.29
N ALA A 68 5.43 -12.34 11.48
CA ALA A 68 4.44 -11.45 12.07
C ALA A 68 5.08 -10.21 12.66
N THR A 69 4.32 -9.13 12.71
CA THR A 69 4.63 -7.91 13.47
C THR A 69 3.38 -7.45 14.19
N ARG A 70 3.54 -6.82 15.35
CA ARG A 70 2.44 -6.06 15.96
C ARG A 70 2.60 -4.59 15.60
N LEU A 71 1.59 -4.02 14.96
CA LEU A 71 1.55 -2.62 14.53
C LEU A 71 1.40 -1.69 15.75
N GLU A 72 1.66 -0.40 15.55
CA GLU A 72 1.57 0.64 16.60
C GLU A 72 0.16 0.76 17.21
N ASP A 73 -0.88 0.45 16.43
CA ASP A 73 -2.27 0.40 16.88
C ASP A 73 -2.63 -0.92 17.60
N GLY A 74 -1.65 -1.79 17.81
CA GLY A 74 -1.81 -3.10 18.45
C GLY A 74 -2.27 -4.22 17.51
N GLU A 75 -2.56 -3.93 16.25
CA GLU A 75 -3.02 -4.92 15.28
C GLU A 75 -1.92 -5.94 14.96
N LEU A 76 -2.26 -7.24 14.96
CA LEU A 76 -1.35 -8.30 14.57
C LEU A 76 -1.37 -8.51 13.05
N LEU A 77 -0.27 -8.16 12.39
CA LEU A 77 -0.05 -8.42 10.98
C LEU A 77 0.75 -9.71 10.81
N ILE A 78 0.14 -10.73 10.23
CA ILE A 78 0.79 -12.01 9.92
C ILE A 78 0.91 -12.16 8.41
N LEU A 79 2.09 -12.51 7.90
CA LEU A 79 2.35 -12.75 6.49
C LEU A 79 2.87 -14.16 6.25
N ALA A 80 2.39 -14.77 5.17
CA ALA A 80 2.93 -15.98 4.57
C ALA A 80 3.75 -15.65 3.32
N THR A 81 4.92 -16.27 3.18
CA THR A 81 5.79 -16.10 2.01
C THR A 81 6.49 -17.41 1.62
N GLY A 82 6.74 -17.60 0.33
CA GLY A 82 7.52 -18.72 -0.19
C GLY A 82 9.03 -18.60 0.06
N HIS A 83 9.57 -17.39 0.21
CA HIS A 83 11.00 -17.12 0.34
C HIS A 83 11.30 -15.78 1.03
N ARG A 84 12.59 -15.54 1.35
CA ARG A 84 13.14 -14.31 1.96
C ARG A 84 12.22 -13.73 3.06
N PRO A 85 11.91 -14.51 4.12
CA PRO A 85 11.00 -14.04 5.16
C PRO A 85 11.48 -12.79 5.90
N GLN A 86 12.79 -12.51 5.87
CA GLN A 86 13.38 -11.33 6.47
C GLN A 86 12.94 -10.03 5.76
N SER A 87 12.79 -10.03 4.42
CA SER A 87 12.34 -8.86 3.67
C SER A 87 10.82 -8.74 3.59
N ALA A 88 10.07 -9.77 4.01
CA ALA A 88 8.65 -9.89 3.71
C ALA A 88 7.79 -8.77 4.31
N LEU A 89 8.11 -8.29 5.51
CA LEU A 89 7.42 -7.15 6.11
C LEU A 89 7.71 -5.84 5.36
N ALA A 90 8.97 -5.61 4.98
CA ALA A 90 9.38 -4.43 4.21
C ALA A 90 8.70 -4.40 2.84
N ASP A 91 8.70 -5.52 2.12
CA ASP A 91 8.03 -5.67 0.83
C ASP A 91 6.52 -5.43 0.97
N TYR A 92 5.90 -5.99 2.02
CA TYR A 92 4.46 -5.84 2.25
C TYR A 92 4.08 -4.40 2.61
N ARG A 93 4.97 -3.63 3.25
CA ARG A 93 4.74 -2.20 3.51
C ARG A 93 4.53 -1.40 2.24
N LEU A 94 5.18 -1.77 1.12
CA LEU A 94 4.99 -1.11 -0.18
C LEU A 94 3.56 -1.27 -0.71
N ARG A 95 2.83 -2.31 -0.29
CA ARG A 95 1.42 -2.52 -0.65
C ARG A 95 0.51 -1.37 -0.18
N TRP A 96 0.81 -0.75 0.96
CA TRP A 96 0.04 0.42 1.42
C TRP A 96 0.16 1.60 0.46
N GLY A 97 1.27 1.72 -0.28
CA GLY A 97 1.43 2.70 -1.36
C GLY A 97 0.39 2.50 -2.46
N ILE A 98 0.16 1.24 -2.85
CA ILE A 98 -0.84 0.87 -3.88
C ILE A 98 -2.26 1.18 -3.40
N GLU A 99 -2.59 0.87 -2.14
CA GLU A 99 -3.90 1.20 -1.56
C GLU A 99 -4.13 2.72 -1.51
N THR A 100 -3.08 3.49 -1.22
CA THR A 100 -3.12 4.95 -1.23
C THR A 100 -3.35 5.49 -2.64
N LEU A 101 -2.66 4.95 -3.65
CA LEU A 101 -2.85 5.28 -5.05
C LEU A 101 -4.30 5.01 -5.48
N PHE A 102 -4.81 3.79 -5.29
CA PHE A 102 -6.18 3.45 -5.68
C PHE A 102 -7.21 4.35 -5.04
N ALA A 103 -7.01 4.72 -3.78
CA ALA A 103 -7.95 5.60 -3.14
C ALA A 103 -7.88 7.05 -3.66
N ALA A 104 -6.69 7.53 -4.02
CA ALA A 104 -6.51 8.82 -4.70
C ALA A 104 -7.15 8.83 -6.11
N LEU A 105 -7.10 7.72 -6.84
CA LEU A 105 -7.80 7.56 -8.13
C LEU A 105 -9.33 7.60 -7.96
N LYS A 106 -9.84 7.05 -6.87
CA LYS A 106 -11.26 7.01 -6.53
C LYS A 106 -11.71 8.29 -5.80
N THR A 107 -12.55 8.15 -4.79
CA THR A 107 -13.23 9.24 -4.08
C THR A 107 -12.29 10.19 -3.32
N ARG A 108 -11.06 9.77 -2.98
CA ARG A 108 -10.10 10.64 -2.27
C ARG A 108 -9.26 11.52 -3.20
N GLY A 109 -9.56 11.59 -4.49
CA GLY A 109 -8.87 12.48 -5.42
C GLY A 109 -9.65 12.69 -6.71
N PHE A 110 -9.34 11.90 -7.73
CA PHE A 110 -9.80 12.11 -9.11
C PHE A 110 -11.24 11.64 -9.39
N ASN A 111 -11.87 10.94 -8.44
CA ASN A 111 -13.23 10.47 -8.53
C ASN A 111 -13.51 9.60 -9.76
N LEU A 112 -12.55 8.75 -10.15
CA LEU A 112 -12.62 7.91 -11.35
C LEU A 112 -13.94 7.12 -11.45
N GLU A 113 -14.46 6.62 -10.33
CA GLU A 113 -15.69 5.82 -10.28
C GLU A 113 -16.95 6.60 -10.68
N SER A 114 -16.95 7.94 -10.58
CA SER A 114 -18.09 8.78 -10.99
C SER A 114 -18.14 9.09 -12.48
N THR A 115 -17.11 8.70 -13.23
CA THR A 115 -17.04 8.99 -14.67
C THR A 115 -17.92 8.06 -15.50
N HIS A 116 -18.42 6.97 -14.91
CA HIS A 116 -19.27 5.95 -15.54
C HIS A 116 -18.74 5.38 -16.88
N PHE A 117 -17.43 5.48 -17.14
CA PHE A 117 -16.82 4.93 -18.35
C PHE A 117 -17.00 3.41 -18.40
N ARG A 118 -17.56 2.91 -19.51
CA ARG A 118 -17.80 1.47 -19.76
C ARG A 118 -16.88 0.86 -20.82
N HIS A 119 -16.19 1.69 -21.63
CA HIS A 119 -15.31 1.22 -22.70
C HIS A 119 -13.89 1.00 -22.17
N ALA A 120 -13.38 -0.24 -22.28
CA ALA A 120 -12.09 -0.64 -21.74
C ALA A 120 -10.90 0.18 -22.28
N GLU A 121 -10.88 0.47 -23.59
CA GLU A 121 -9.80 1.26 -24.19
C GLU A 121 -9.76 2.69 -23.65
N ARG A 122 -10.93 3.35 -23.56
CA ARG A 122 -11.03 4.71 -23.00
C ARG A 122 -10.64 4.74 -21.53
N LEU A 123 -11.00 3.69 -20.78
CA LEU A 123 -10.59 3.55 -19.39
C LEU A 123 -9.07 3.38 -19.26
N SER A 124 -8.44 2.60 -20.15
CA SER A 124 -6.98 2.45 -20.19
C SER A 124 -6.27 3.79 -20.38
N THR A 125 -6.70 4.56 -21.39
CA THR A 125 -6.15 5.91 -21.64
C THR A 125 -6.38 6.84 -20.46
N LEU A 126 -7.57 6.82 -19.86
CA LEU A 126 -7.88 7.63 -18.68
C LEU A 126 -6.99 7.26 -17.49
N ILE A 127 -6.77 5.97 -17.23
CA ILE A 127 -5.88 5.52 -16.16
C ILE A 127 -4.44 6.00 -16.40
N ALA A 128 -3.94 5.97 -17.64
CA ALA A 128 -2.62 6.48 -17.99
C ALA A 128 -2.51 7.99 -17.69
N LEU A 129 -3.51 8.78 -18.08
CA LEU A 129 -3.58 10.21 -17.77
C LEU A 129 -3.66 10.47 -16.26
N LEU A 130 -4.45 9.70 -15.53
CA LEU A 130 -4.55 9.82 -14.08
C LEU A 130 -3.26 9.41 -13.36
N ALA A 131 -2.48 8.47 -13.90
CA ALA A 131 -1.16 8.13 -13.37
C ALA A 131 -0.19 9.33 -13.49
N LEU A 132 -0.17 10.00 -14.65
CA LEU A 132 0.62 11.23 -14.84
C LEU A 132 0.14 12.35 -13.90
N ALA A 133 -1.18 12.57 -13.82
CA ALA A 133 -1.75 13.56 -12.91
C ALA A 133 -1.46 13.25 -11.44
N PHE A 134 -1.44 11.96 -11.06
CA PHE A 134 -1.06 11.53 -9.72
C PHE A 134 0.39 11.86 -9.41
N CYS A 135 1.32 11.53 -10.32
CA CYS A 135 2.73 11.88 -10.19
C CYS A 135 2.90 13.40 -10.06
N TRP A 136 2.22 14.17 -10.89
CA TRP A 136 2.27 15.63 -10.83
C TRP A 136 1.78 16.18 -9.49
N ALA A 137 0.64 15.69 -9.00
CA ALA A 137 0.10 16.07 -7.70
C ALA A 137 1.04 15.66 -6.54
N MET A 138 1.70 14.51 -6.64
CA MET A 138 2.68 14.06 -5.64
C MET A 138 3.92 14.97 -5.62
N LEU A 139 4.50 15.27 -6.79
CA LEU A 139 5.66 16.16 -6.91
C LEU A 139 5.33 17.57 -6.42
N THR A 140 4.18 18.10 -6.84
CA THR A 140 3.69 19.42 -6.39
C THR A 140 3.48 19.44 -4.89
N GLY A 141 2.92 18.36 -4.33
CA GLY A 141 2.70 18.24 -2.88
C GLY A 141 4.00 18.14 -2.08
N LEU A 142 5.02 17.46 -2.61
CA LEU A 142 6.36 17.41 -2.02
C LEU A 142 7.01 18.79 -2.03
N TRP A 143 7.00 19.47 -3.17
CA TRP A 143 7.54 20.81 -3.31
C TRP A 143 6.84 21.79 -2.36
N GLN A 144 5.50 21.81 -2.34
CA GLN A 144 4.73 22.64 -1.42
C GLN A 144 5.01 22.30 0.05
N HIS A 145 5.21 21.03 0.38
CA HIS A 145 5.53 20.60 1.76
C HIS A 145 6.91 21.08 2.21
N GLN A 146 7.87 21.20 1.30
CA GLN A 146 9.19 21.76 1.62
C GLN A 146 9.13 23.26 1.92
N GLN A 147 8.30 24.00 1.18
CA GLN A 147 8.13 25.45 1.40
C GLN A 147 7.23 25.74 2.61
N HIS A 148 6.13 25.01 2.71
CA HIS A 148 5.12 25.16 3.76
C HIS A 148 4.78 23.76 4.31
N PRO A 149 5.49 23.33 5.38
CA PRO A 149 5.28 22.03 5.98
C PRO A 149 3.83 21.82 6.42
N ILE A 150 3.32 20.63 6.13
CA ILE A 150 1.99 20.19 6.55
C ILE A 150 2.10 19.83 8.03
N PRO A 151 1.28 20.41 8.92
CA PRO A 151 1.38 20.15 10.34
C PRO A 151 1.09 18.67 10.65
N LEU A 152 1.81 18.14 11.63
CA LEU A 152 1.53 16.85 12.23
C LEU A 152 0.42 17.02 13.27
N LYS A 153 -0.50 16.06 13.32
CA LYS A 153 -1.52 15.98 14.37
C LYS A 153 -0.97 15.21 15.58
N THR A 154 -1.74 15.16 16.67
CA THR A 154 -1.41 14.45 17.91
C THR A 154 -1.01 12.98 17.72
N HIS A 155 -1.57 12.32 16.70
CA HIS A 155 -1.25 10.94 16.33
C HIS A 155 -0.06 10.84 15.35
N GLU A 156 0.84 11.84 15.31
CA GLU A 156 2.08 11.92 14.49
C GLU A 156 1.90 11.76 12.97
N ARG A 157 0.67 11.84 12.46
CA ARG A 157 0.39 11.81 11.01
C ARG A 157 0.09 13.21 10.52
N ARG A 158 0.53 13.50 9.30
CA ARG A 158 0.25 14.77 8.60
C ARG A 158 -1.25 15.02 8.53
N ALA A 159 -1.66 16.28 8.70
CA ALA A 159 -3.06 16.69 8.60
C ALA A 159 -3.66 16.47 7.20
N LYS A 160 -2.82 16.50 6.16
CA LYS A 160 -3.15 16.17 4.77
C LYS A 160 -2.09 15.26 4.17
N SER A 161 -2.48 14.40 3.23
CA SER A 161 -1.50 13.65 2.43
C SER A 161 -0.80 14.60 1.45
N LEU A 162 0.44 14.25 1.06
CA LEU A 162 1.20 15.00 0.05
C LEU A 162 0.43 15.07 -1.28
N PHE A 163 -0.15 13.96 -1.72
CA PHE A 163 -1.04 13.92 -2.88
C PHE A 163 -2.16 14.96 -2.78
N ARG A 164 -2.90 14.99 -1.67
CA ARG A 164 -4.03 15.91 -1.50
C ARG A 164 -3.54 17.36 -1.49
N TYR A 165 -2.41 17.62 -0.86
CA TYR A 165 -1.85 18.95 -0.79
C TYR A 165 -1.48 19.49 -2.18
N GLY A 166 -0.80 18.70 -3.00
CA GLY A 166 -0.48 19.08 -4.37
C GLY A 166 -1.70 19.07 -5.31
N CYS A 167 -2.63 18.14 -5.14
CA CYS A 167 -3.87 18.10 -5.92
C CYS A 167 -4.73 19.35 -5.67
N ASP A 168 -4.86 19.78 -4.41
CA ASP A 168 -5.57 21.01 -4.04
C ASP A 168 -4.88 22.25 -4.66
N PHE A 169 -3.55 22.28 -4.70
CA PHE A 169 -2.77 23.32 -5.35
C PHE A 169 -3.05 23.36 -6.86
N LEU A 170 -2.84 22.23 -7.55
CA LEU A 170 -3.08 22.14 -8.99
C LEU A 170 -4.51 22.54 -9.35
N ARG A 171 -5.51 22.08 -8.58
CA ARG A 171 -6.91 22.45 -8.81
C ARG A 171 -7.14 23.95 -8.74
N ARG A 172 -6.56 24.65 -7.74
CA ARG A 172 -6.66 26.11 -7.62
C ARG A 172 -5.98 26.80 -8.79
N THR A 173 -4.78 26.35 -9.15
CA THR A 173 -4.01 26.90 -10.27
C THR A 173 -4.74 26.74 -11.61
N PHE A 174 -5.39 25.60 -11.85
CA PHE A 174 -6.18 25.38 -13.06
C PHE A 174 -7.48 26.19 -13.10
N CYS A 175 -8.17 26.36 -11.96
CA CYS A 175 -9.38 27.18 -11.89
C CYS A 175 -9.10 28.66 -12.16
N ASP A 176 -7.95 29.17 -11.68
CA ASP A 176 -7.58 30.59 -11.79
C ASP A 176 -6.32 30.78 -12.66
N LEU A 177 -6.20 30.04 -13.77
CA LEU A 177 -4.95 29.97 -14.55
C LEU A 177 -4.44 31.33 -15.04
N ALA A 178 -5.34 32.25 -15.39
CA ALA A 178 -4.98 33.60 -15.81
C ALA A 178 -4.26 34.38 -14.70
N LEU A 179 -4.67 34.19 -13.45
CA LEU A 179 -4.12 34.87 -12.27
C LEU A 179 -2.92 34.12 -11.68
N ARG A 180 -2.86 32.79 -11.83
CA ARG A 180 -1.87 31.90 -11.21
C ARG A 180 -0.85 31.33 -12.20
N ARG A 181 -0.59 32.03 -13.31
CA ARG A 181 0.32 31.55 -14.37
C ARG A 181 1.74 31.24 -13.87
N ALA A 182 2.26 32.04 -12.94
CA ALA A 182 3.59 31.78 -12.35
C ALA A 182 3.61 30.46 -11.54
N GLU A 183 2.60 30.25 -10.69
CA GLU A 183 2.42 29.01 -9.93
C GLU A 183 2.26 27.79 -10.84
N PHE A 184 1.52 27.94 -11.94
CA PHE A 184 1.37 26.90 -12.96
C PHE A 184 2.71 26.53 -13.60
N ASN A 185 3.50 27.53 -14.03
CA ASN A 185 4.80 27.29 -14.64
C ASN A 185 5.77 26.60 -13.68
N GLN A 186 5.76 26.98 -12.39
CA GLN A 186 6.55 26.31 -11.36
C GLN A 186 6.13 24.85 -11.20
N ALA A 187 4.83 24.57 -11.10
CA ALA A 187 4.33 23.20 -11.01
C ALA A 187 4.65 22.40 -12.28
N LEU A 188 4.57 23.01 -13.46
CA LEU A 188 4.90 22.37 -14.74
C LEU A 188 6.40 21.99 -14.81
N HIS A 189 7.28 22.87 -14.33
CA HIS A 189 8.72 22.60 -14.26
C HIS A 189 9.05 21.39 -13.38
N LEU A 190 8.19 21.02 -12.42
CA LEU A 190 8.41 19.80 -11.62
C LEU A 190 8.32 18.53 -12.47
N LEU A 191 7.59 18.55 -13.58
CA LEU A 191 7.49 17.41 -14.49
C LEU A 191 8.68 17.28 -15.44
N SER A 192 9.44 18.36 -15.68
CA SER A 192 10.61 18.35 -16.56
C SER A 192 11.90 17.94 -15.87
N LEU A 193 11.87 17.70 -14.55
CA LEU A 193 13.04 17.26 -13.76
C LEU A 193 13.32 15.75 -13.87
N TYR A 194 12.54 15.03 -14.67
CA TYR A 194 12.61 13.58 -14.89
C TYR A 194 12.45 13.25 -16.38
#